data_AF-A0A1F8P1Y2-F1
#
_entry.id   AF-A0A1F8P1Y2-F1
#
_cell.length_a   1.000
_cell.length_b   1.000
_cell.length_c   1.000
_cell.angle_alpha   90.00
_cell.angle_beta   90.00
_cell.angle_gamma   90.00
#
_symmetry.space_group_name_H-M   'P 1'
#
loop_
_entity.id
_entity.type
_entity.pdbx_description
1 polymer ?
#
loop_
_entity_poly.entity_id
_entity_poly.type
_entity_poly.pdbx_seq_one_letter_code
_entity_poly.pdbx_strand_id
1 'polypeptide(L)'
;MRNFGQRRQILTLGAILLILTVPLALNYYSPAWNRLLKSIPLIKSLSNFLRWFIIYIPFVILLTALAVEKCTPLPLLVIVCLFIVFGQNLLPDKNFYHNEEYDPCNILRAYTKAKASGTPPVISKLTASPDDRFRRPAYFAHNGVLTEGYSQIFCYEPIFGWDLEFFPFKTIHPGAALIADQGVLNLKNPSCYLYPQENQCTPGDHFRTDQLAAASQFISFRPFVFQASRMQHLANWLNLAALGAVTLFAILAAAIFLRVRLFKPTSRL
;
A
#
# COMPACT_ATOMS: atom_id res chain seq x y z
N MET A 1 -12.40 -3.39 -48.05
CA MET A 1 -11.52 -2.85 -46.98
C MET A 1 -12.29 -2.10 -45.88
N ARG A 2 -13.40 -1.39 -46.16
CA ARG A 2 -14.24 -0.70 -45.15
C ARG A 2 -14.84 -1.61 -44.05
N ASN A 3 -15.26 -2.83 -44.38
CA ASN A 3 -15.91 -3.76 -43.44
C ASN A 3 -14.98 -4.33 -42.35
N PHE A 4 -13.66 -4.44 -42.61
CA PHE A 4 -12.70 -4.95 -41.62
C PHE A 4 -12.44 -3.92 -40.51
N GLY A 5 -12.36 -2.64 -40.86
CA GLY A 5 -12.21 -1.55 -39.88
C GLY A 5 -13.42 -1.40 -38.97
N GLN A 6 -14.63 -1.51 -39.54
CA GLN A 6 -15.88 -1.38 -38.79
C GLN A 6 -16.08 -2.53 -37.79
N ARG A 7 -15.80 -3.79 -38.17
CA ARG A 7 -15.84 -4.92 -37.24
C ARG A 7 -14.85 -4.75 -36.09
N ARG A 8 -13.61 -4.32 -36.37
CA ARG A 8 -12.61 -4.07 -35.34
C ARG A 8 -13.05 -2.96 -34.38
N GLN A 9 -13.64 -1.87 -34.88
CA GLN A 9 -14.18 -0.79 -34.05
C GLN A 9 -15.31 -1.25 -33.13
N ILE A 10 -16.26 -2.04 -33.66
CA ILE A 10 -17.36 -2.61 -32.86
C ILE A 10 -16.80 -3.51 -31.75
N LEU A 11 -15.83 -4.37 -32.07
CA LEU A 11 -15.19 -5.23 -31.08
C LEU A 11 -14.45 -4.43 -30.01
N THR A 12 -13.71 -3.39 -30.40
CA THR A 12 -13.02 -2.52 -29.44
C THR A 12 -14.01 -1.80 -28.53
N LEU A 13 -15.10 -1.25 -29.07
CA LEU A 13 -16.15 -0.59 -28.28
C LEU A 13 -16.83 -1.57 -27.32
N GLY A 14 -17.13 -2.78 -27.77
CA GLY A 14 -17.66 -3.85 -26.93
C GLY A 14 -16.72 -4.20 -25.78
N ALA A 15 -15.42 -4.33 -26.06
CA ALA A 15 -14.41 -4.61 -25.03
C ALA A 15 -14.29 -3.47 -24.01
N ILE A 16 -14.31 -2.21 -24.46
CA ILE A 16 -14.32 -1.05 -23.57
C ILE A 16 -15.55 -1.07 -22.67
N LEU A 17 -16.75 -1.22 -23.24
CA LEU A 17 -18.00 -1.27 -22.46
C LEU A 17 -17.97 -2.39 -21.42
N LEU A 18 -17.46 -3.57 -21.79
CA LEU A 18 -17.30 -4.67 -20.86
C LEU A 18 -16.37 -4.29 -19.70
N ILE A 19 -15.20 -3.70 -19.97
CA ILE A 19 -14.27 -3.25 -18.94
C ILE A 19 -14.93 -2.20 -18.02
N LEU A 20 -15.71 -1.28 -18.58
CA LEU A 20 -16.43 -0.27 -17.81
C LEU A 20 -17.52 -0.85 -16.92
N THR A 21 -18.01 -2.08 -17.16
CA THR A 21 -18.96 -2.74 -16.25
C THR A 21 -18.29 -3.43 -15.06
N VAL A 22 -16.98 -3.67 -15.11
CA VAL A 22 -16.24 -4.40 -14.06
C VAL A 22 -16.37 -3.76 -12.68
N PRO A 23 -16.13 -2.44 -12.49
CA PRO A 23 -16.27 -1.82 -11.17
C PRO A 23 -17.70 -1.93 -10.61
N LEU A 24 -18.72 -1.81 -11.47
CA LEU A 24 -20.12 -1.96 -11.07
C LEU A 24 -20.42 -3.39 -10.60
N ALA A 25 -19.96 -4.39 -11.35
CA ALA A 25 -20.13 -5.79 -10.99
C ALA A 25 -19.42 -6.14 -9.68
N LEU A 26 -18.21 -5.63 -9.45
CA LEU A 26 -17.47 -5.84 -8.21
C LEU A 26 -18.15 -5.17 -7.00
N ASN A 27 -18.77 -4.01 -7.18
CA ASN A 27 -19.45 -3.29 -6.10
C ASN A 27 -20.92 -3.68 -5.92
N TYR A 28 -21.47 -4.56 -6.77
CA TYR A 28 -22.82 -5.09 -6.62
C TYR A 28 -22.86 -6.21 -5.58
N TYR A 29 -23.69 -6.09 -4.55
CA TYR A 29 -23.78 -7.09 -3.49
C TYR A 29 -24.87 -8.14 -3.75
N SER A 30 -24.51 -9.41 -3.72
CA SER A 30 -25.42 -10.51 -3.42
C SER A 30 -24.68 -11.62 -2.65
N PRO A 31 -25.34 -12.42 -1.79
CA PRO A 31 -24.66 -13.42 -0.97
C PRO A 31 -23.89 -14.48 -1.77
N ALA A 32 -24.41 -14.91 -2.93
CA ALA A 32 -23.73 -15.87 -3.79
C ALA A 32 -22.52 -15.23 -4.50
N TRP A 33 -22.69 -14.02 -5.03
CA TRP A 33 -21.62 -13.29 -5.71
C TRP A 33 -20.47 -12.93 -4.76
N ASN A 34 -20.78 -12.45 -3.55
CA ASN A 34 -19.78 -12.15 -2.55
C ASN A 34 -18.97 -13.39 -2.16
N ARG A 35 -19.61 -14.56 -2.01
CA ARG A 35 -18.89 -15.83 -1.76
C ARG A 35 -17.91 -16.18 -2.88
N LEU A 36 -18.32 -15.98 -4.14
CA LEU A 36 -17.44 -16.17 -5.29
C LEU A 36 -16.28 -15.17 -5.32
N LEU A 37 -16.55 -13.88 -5.09
CA LEU A 37 -15.50 -12.87 -5.02
C LEU A 37 -14.48 -13.20 -3.93
N LYS A 38 -14.97 -13.63 -2.76
CA LYS A 38 -14.11 -13.99 -1.61
C LYS A 38 -13.35 -15.31 -1.79
N SER A 39 -13.61 -16.10 -2.83
CA SER A 39 -12.75 -17.26 -3.17
C SER A 39 -11.53 -16.87 -4.01
N ILE A 40 -11.49 -15.66 -4.58
CA ILE A 40 -10.39 -15.22 -5.44
C ILE A 40 -9.26 -14.64 -4.57
N PRO A 41 -8.01 -15.16 -4.64
CA PRO A 41 -6.92 -14.77 -3.73
C PRO A 41 -6.60 -13.27 -3.66
N LEU A 42 -6.73 -12.54 -4.77
CA LEU A 42 -6.46 -11.09 -4.84
C LEU A 42 -7.63 -10.23 -4.34
N ILE A 43 -8.83 -10.79 -4.32
CA ILE A 43 -10.07 -10.06 -4.00
C ILE A 43 -10.54 -10.35 -2.57
N LYS A 44 -10.22 -11.53 -2.04
CA LYS A 44 -10.73 -11.99 -0.74
C LYS A 44 -10.47 -11.03 0.42
N SER A 45 -9.35 -10.31 0.39
CA SER A 45 -8.96 -9.35 1.44
C SER A 45 -9.56 -7.95 1.27
N LEU A 46 -10.22 -7.65 0.15
CA LEU A 46 -10.80 -6.33 -0.09
C LEU A 46 -12.14 -6.18 0.64
N SER A 47 -12.26 -5.17 1.51
CA SER A 47 -13.52 -4.81 2.20
C SER A 47 -14.45 -3.99 1.31
N ASN A 48 -13.89 -3.18 0.39
CA ASN A 48 -14.63 -2.47 -0.65
C ASN A 48 -13.83 -2.44 -1.97
N PHE A 49 -14.55 -2.23 -3.07
CA PHE A 49 -13.97 -2.19 -4.42
C PHE A 49 -13.94 -0.77 -5.00
N LEU A 50 -13.95 0.26 -4.15
CA LEU A 50 -13.99 1.66 -4.60
C LEU A 50 -12.77 2.02 -5.46
N ARG A 51 -11.61 1.41 -5.17
CA ARG A 51 -10.38 1.63 -5.97
C ARG A 51 -10.50 1.17 -7.42
N TRP A 52 -11.42 0.27 -7.74
CA TRP A 52 -11.64 -0.20 -9.12
C TRP A 52 -12.31 0.86 -10.01
N PHE A 53 -12.94 1.88 -9.43
CA PHE A 53 -13.44 3.04 -10.18
C PHE A 53 -12.32 3.84 -10.86
N ILE A 54 -11.04 3.60 -10.52
CA ILE A 54 -9.89 4.18 -11.21
C ILE A 54 -9.93 3.92 -12.73
N ILE A 55 -10.56 2.82 -13.16
CA ILE A 55 -10.76 2.47 -14.58
C ILE A 55 -11.51 3.57 -15.32
N TYR A 56 -12.40 4.32 -14.66
CA TYR A 56 -13.17 5.40 -15.29
C TYR A 56 -12.36 6.67 -15.52
N ILE A 57 -11.25 6.89 -14.79
CA ILE A 57 -10.45 8.12 -14.87
C ILE A 57 -10.03 8.46 -16.32
N PRO A 58 -9.38 7.57 -17.10
CA PRO A 58 -8.97 7.91 -18.46
C PRO A 58 -10.16 8.26 -19.37
N PHE A 59 -11.33 7.64 -19.17
CA PHE A 59 -12.52 7.94 -19.94
C PHE A 59 -13.11 9.30 -19.57
N VAL A 60 -13.18 9.60 -18.27
CA VAL A 60 -13.62 10.92 -17.80
C VAL A 60 -12.67 12.00 -18.34
N ILE A 61 -11.35 11.78 -18.31
CA ILE A 61 -10.37 12.71 -18.89
C ILE A 61 -10.64 12.93 -20.38
N LEU A 62 -10.81 11.85 -21.16
CA LEU A 62 -11.06 11.95 -22.60
C LEU A 62 -12.37 12.68 -22.91
N LEU A 63 -13.47 12.30 -22.24
CA LEU A 63 -14.77 12.93 -22.42
C LEU A 63 -14.73 14.41 -22.02
N THR A 64 -14.02 14.74 -20.95
CA THR A 64 -13.83 16.13 -20.50
C THR A 64 -13.05 16.92 -21.54
N ALA A 65 -11.96 16.37 -22.09
CA ALA A 65 -11.18 17.03 -23.13
C ALA A 65 -12.03 17.33 -24.38
N LEU A 66 -12.82 16.35 -24.84
CA LEU A 66 -13.73 16.52 -25.98
C LEU A 66 -14.86 17.53 -25.71
N ALA A 67 -15.37 17.59 -24.48
CA ALA A 67 -16.38 18.57 -24.08
C ALA A 67 -15.79 19.99 -24.04
N VAL A 68 -14.58 20.13 -23.48
CA VAL A 68 -13.85 21.40 -23.39
C VAL A 68 -13.57 21.97 -24.78
N GLU A 69 -13.19 21.15 -25.75
CA GLU A 69 -13.00 21.58 -27.15
C GLU A 69 -14.26 22.19 -27.77
N LYS A 70 -15.46 21.73 -27.36
CA LYS A 70 -16.74 22.19 -27.89
C LYS A 70 -17.35 23.36 -27.13
N CYS A 71 -16.87 23.66 -25.93
CA CYS A 71 -17.39 24.71 -25.07
C CYS A 71 -16.65 26.03 -25.29
N THR A 72 -17.35 27.03 -25.83
CA THR A 72 -16.90 28.43 -25.81
C THR A 72 -17.85 29.26 -24.94
N PRO A 73 -17.32 30.19 -24.10
CA PRO A 73 -15.91 30.54 -23.92
C PRO A 73 -15.18 29.69 -22.84
N LEU A 74 -14.01 29.16 -23.21
CA LEU A 74 -13.13 28.34 -22.35
C LEU A 74 -12.77 28.97 -20.99
N PRO A 75 -12.49 30.30 -20.88
CA PRO A 75 -12.15 30.91 -19.59
C PRO A 75 -13.25 30.79 -18.53
N LEU A 76 -14.53 30.88 -18.92
CA LEU A 76 -15.65 30.79 -17.98
C LEU A 76 -15.77 29.38 -17.39
N LEU A 77 -15.58 28.34 -18.22
CA LEU A 77 -15.61 26.95 -17.78
C LEU A 77 -14.50 26.66 -16.75
N VAL A 78 -13.28 27.16 -17.00
CA VAL A 78 -12.15 27.01 -16.06
C VAL A 78 -12.47 27.68 -14.73
N ILE A 79 -13.02 28.90 -14.75
CA ILE A 79 -13.42 29.63 -13.55
C ILE A 79 -14.48 28.83 -12.76
N VAL A 80 -15.50 28.30 -13.44
CA VAL A 80 -16.53 27.47 -12.80
C VAL A 80 -15.93 26.21 -12.17
N CYS A 81 -15.04 25.50 -12.88
CA CYS A 81 -14.35 24.33 -12.34
C CYS A 81 -13.53 24.67 -11.09
N LEU A 82 -12.82 25.80 -11.09
CA LEU A 82 -12.06 26.27 -9.91
C LEU A 82 -12.98 26.58 -8.74
N PHE A 83 -14.12 27.23 -8.97
CA PHE A 83 -15.12 27.47 -7.92
C PHE A 83 -15.72 26.18 -7.37
N ILE A 84 -15.96 25.17 -8.22
CA ILE A 84 -16.42 23.85 -7.77
C ILE A 84 -15.38 23.20 -6.85
N VAL A 85 -14.11 23.17 -7.26
CA VAL A 85 -13.02 22.59 -6.45
C VAL A 85 -12.88 23.33 -5.11
N PHE A 86 -12.95 24.66 -5.14
CA PHE A 86 -12.86 25.46 -3.92
C PHE A 86 -14.07 25.23 -3.00
N GLY A 87 -15.28 25.19 -3.56
CA GLY A 87 -16.51 24.87 -2.83
C GLY A 87 -16.46 23.48 -2.20
N GLN A 88 -15.97 22.47 -2.92
CA GLN A 88 -15.75 21.13 -2.37
C GLN A 88 -14.78 21.10 -1.18
N ASN A 89 -13.86 22.06 -1.07
CA ASN A 89 -12.97 22.16 0.09
C ASN A 89 -13.59 22.92 1.29
N LEU A 90 -14.49 23.87 1.01
CA LEU A 90 -15.12 24.72 2.03
C LEU A 90 -16.37 24.10 2.66
N LEU A 91 -17.11 23.30 1.89
CA LEU A 91 -18.40 22.73 2.34
C LEU A 91 -18.28 21.60 3.38
N PRO A 92 -17.27 20.72 3.36
CA PRO A 92 -17.19 19.65 4.36
C PRO A 92 -17.00 20.21 5.76
N ASP A 93 -17.80 19.71 6.71
CA ASP A 93 -17.61 20.02 8.13
C ASP A 93 -16.27 19.43 8.62
N LYS A 94 -15.33 20.31 8.98
CA LYS A 94 -14.02 19.94 9.50
C LYS A 94 -14.01 19.76 11.02
N ASN A 95 -15.14 20.02 11.71
CA ASN A 95 -15.28 19.85 13.15
C ASN A 95 -14.96 18.42 13.60
N PHE A 96 -15.23 17.42 12.75
CA PHE A 96 -14.81 16.03 13.00
C PHE A 96 -13.32 15.95 13.36
N TYR A 97 -12.44 16.56 12.56
CA TYR A 97 -10.99 16.55 12.78
C TYR A 97 -10.54 17.38 13.98
N HIS A 98 -11.34 18.36 14.41
CA HIS A 98 -11.05 19.16 15.61
C HIS A 98 -11.44 18.44 16.91
N ASN A 99 -12.33 17.45 16.82
CA ASN A 99 -12.82 16.68 17.97
C ASN A 99 -12.15 15.31 18.11
N GLU A 100 -11.15 14.99 17.28
CA GLU A 100 -10.38 13.76 17.39
C GLU A 100 -9.42 13.81 18.59
N GLU A 101 -9.32 12.70 19.32
CA GLU A 101 -8.46 12.56 20.52
C GLU A 101 -6.98 12.34 20.17
N TYR A 102 -6.63 12.26 18.88
CA TYR A 102 -5.27 11.98 18.43
C TYR A 102 -4.35 13.22 18.55
N ASP A 103 -3.32 13.12 19.40
CA ASP A 103 -2.28 14.14 19.51
C ASP A 103 -1.07 13.82 18.61
N PRO A 104 -0.85 14.57 17.51
CA PRO A 104 0.31 14.38 16.64
C PRO A 104 1.65 14.74 17.31
N CYS A 105 1.65 15.49 18.41
CA CYS A 105 2.88 15.85 19.11
C CYS A 105 3.61 14.62 19.67
N ASN A 106 2.90 13.53 19.97
CA ASN A 106 3.51 12.29 20.46
C ASN A 106 4.46 11.67 19.43
N ILE A 107 4.00 11.51 18.18
CA ILE A 107 4.83 10.93 17.13
C ILE A 107 5.96 11.89 16.71
N LEU A 108 5.71 13.20 16.71
CA LEU A 108 6.73 14.21 16.40
C LEU A 108 7.86 14.23 17.44
N ARG A 109 7.53 14.14 18.73
CA ARG A 109 8.52 14.02 19.81
C ARG A 109 9.32 12.73 19.69
N ALA A 110 8.66 11.61 19.44
CA ALA A 110 9.31 10.32 19.25
C ALA A 110 10.26 10.33 18.04
N TYR A 111 9.83 10.88 16.91
CA TYR A 111 10.65 11.06 15.72
C TYR A 111 11.89 11.92 16.02
N THR A 112 11.70 13.06 16.70
CA THR A 112 12.81 13.96 17.05
C THR A 112 13.83 13.26 17.94
N LYS A 113 13.36 12.49 18.94
CA LYS A 113 14.21 11.67 19.82
C LYS A 113 14.96 10.57 19.05
N ALA A 114 14.27 9.85 18.16
CA ALA A 114 14.88 8.80 17.33
C ALA A 114 15.92 9.38 16.36
N LYS A 115 15.64 10.54 15.77
CA LYS A 115 16.57 11.26 14.89
C LYS A 115 17.83 11.72 15.65
N ALA A 116 17.67 12.23 16.87
CA ALA A 116 18.81 12.68 17.69
C ALA A 116 19.68 11.51 18.19
N SER A 117 19.06 10.40 18.57
CA SER A 117 19.77 9.20 19.06
C SER A 117 20.23 8.26 17.94
N GLY A 118 19.81 8.51 16.70
CA GLY A 118 20.08 7.65 15.54
C GLY A 118 19.33 6.31 15.55
N THR A 119 18.48 6.04 16.55
CA THR A 119 17.76 4.77 16.68
C THR A 119 16.35 4.95 17.26
N PRO A 120 15.34 4.23 16.74
CA PRO A 120 14.02 4.14 17.36
C PRO A 120 14.07 3.34 18.68
N PRO A 121 13.08 3.48 19.57
CA PRO A 121 13.00 2.69 20.79
C PRO A 121 12.87 1.20 20.48
N VAL A 122 13.60 0.35 21.20
CA VAL A 122 13.53 -1.11 21.07
C VAL A 122 12.14 -1.61 21.47
N ILE A 123 11.59 -2.56 20.71
CA ILE A 123 10.30 -3.18 21.05
C ILE A 123 10.48 -4.13 22.23
N SER A 124 10.05 -3.69 23.40
CA SER A 124 10.17 -4.40 24.67
C SER A 124 8.91 -5.20 25.05
N LYS A 125 7.73 -4.72 24.63
CA LYS A 125 6.43 -5.29 25.03
C LYS A 125 5.47 -5.38 23.84
N LEU A 126 4.65 -6.43 23.83
CA LEU A 126 3.46 -6.55 23.00
C LEU A 126 2.22 -6.14 23.79
N THR A 127 1.29 -5.46 23.14
CA THR A 127 0.03 -5.05 23.77
C THR A 127 -1.18 -5.27 22.86
N ALA A 128 -2.33 -5.56 23.47
CA ALA A 128 -3.62 -5.74 22.79
C ALA A 128 -4.49 -4.47 22.84
N SER A 129 -4.16 -3.56 23.76
CA SER A 129 -4.82 -2.28 24.00
C SER A 129 -3.72 -1.27 24.33
N PRO A 130 -3.86 0.02 24.00
CA PRO A 130 -2.98 1.05 24.56
C PRO A 130 -2.95 1.01 26.10
N ASP A 131 -3.94 0.37 26.73
CA ASP A 131 -4.15 0.53 28.15
C ASP A 131 -4.63 -0.69 28.94
N ASP A 132 -3.91 -0.99 30.02
CA ASP A 132 -4.44 -1.64 31.23
C ASP A 132 -5.00 -0.59 32.23
N ARG A 133 -4.98 0.74 31.92
CA ARG A 133 -5.42 1.83 32.82
C ARG A 133 -6.33 2.92 32.23
N PHE A 134 -6.51 3.03 30.92
CA PHE A 134 -7.38 3.99 30.24
C PHE A 134 -8.57 3.27 29.66
N ARG A 135 -9.72 3.58 30.23
CA ARG A 135 -11.04 3.24 29.71
C ARG A 135 -11.27 3.92 28.36
N ARG A 136 -11.00 3.21 27.25
CA ARG A 136 -11.86 3.04 26.06
C ARG A 136 -11.05 2.49 24.87
N PRO A 137 -11.63 1.61 24.03
CA PRO A 137 -10.98 1.12 22.82
C PRO A 137 -11.10 2.18 21.72
N ALA A 138 -10.14 3.12 21.69
CA ALA A 138 -10.00 4.05 20.57
C ALA A 138 -9.11 3.41 19.52
N TYR A 139 -9.71 2.97 18.40
CA TYR A 139 -9.03 2.38 17.24
C TYR A 139 -7.85 3.23 16.71
N PHE A 140 -7.78 4.51 17.06
CA PHE A 140 -6.75 5.45 16.61
C PHE A 140 -5.56 5.63 17.57
N ALA A 141 -5.68 5.25 18.85
CA ALA A 141 -4.58 5.29 19.80
C ALA A 141 -3.62 4.07 19.68
N HIS A 142 -3.98 3.08 18.86
CA HIS A 142 -3.24 1.81 18.75
C HIS A 142 -1.77 1.99 18.31
N ASN A 143 -1.49 2.79 17.28
CA ASN A 143 -0.12 2.92 16.77
C ASN A 143 0.77 3.85 17.61
N GLY A 144 0.19 4.65 18.53
CA GLY A 144 0.97 5.57 19.36
C GLY A 144 1.97 4.85 20.29
N VAL A 145 1.65 3.62 20.70
CA VAL A 145 2.49 2.83 21.63
C VAL A 145 3.87 2.48 21.05
N LEU A 146 4.05 2.58 19.73
CA LEU A 146 5.38 2.40 19.11
C LEU A 146 6.38 3.45 19.61
N THR A 147 5.88 4.62 20.01
CA THR A 147 6.71 5.70 20.57
C THR A 147 7.32 5.33 21.92
N GLU A 148 6.74 4.35 22.62
CA GLU A 148 7.18 3.83 23.91
C GLU A 148 7.99 2.53 23.79
N GLY A 149 8.24 2.05 22.56
CA GLY A 149 8.89 0.76 22.34
C GLY A 149 7.96 -0.42 22.61
N TYR A 150 6.66 -0.27 22.32
CA TYR A 150 5.70 -1.38 22.31
C TYR A 150 5.21 -1.67 20.90
N SER A 151 4.75 -2.90 20.66
CA SER A 151 4.09 -3.29 19.42
C SER A 151 2.67 -3.75 19.70
N GLN A 152 1.72 -3.38 18.83
CA GLN A 152 0.34 -3.85 18.94
C GLN A 152 0.21 -5.24 18.34
N ILE A 153 -0.52 -6.12 19.02
CA ILE A 153 -0.84 -7.47 18.53
C ILE A 153 -1.84 -7.38 17.39
N PHE A 154 -2.77 -6.42 17.44
CA PHE A 154 -3.82 -6.19 16.45
C PHE A 154 -3.45 -5.08 15.46
N CYS A 155 -2.22 -5.09 14.94
CA CYS A 155 -1.84 -4.22 13.84
C CYS A 155 -2.59 -4.63 12.57
N TYR A 156 -3.39 -3.72 12.01
CA TYR A 156 -4.07 -3.94 10.74
C TYR A 156 -3.04 -4.14 9.61
N GLU A 157 -3.12 -5.29 8.94
CA GLU A 157 -2.32 -5.61 7.76
C GLU A 157 -3.23 -6.29 6.72
N PRO A 158 -3.53 -5.63 5.58
CA PRO A 158 -4.50 -6.10 4.60
C PRO A 158 -4.28 -7.53 4.09
N ILE A 159 -3.05 -8.04 4.09
CA ILE A 159 -2.79 -9.43 3.66
C ILE A 159 -3.53 -10.46 4.54
N PHE A 160 -3.84 -10.08 5.78
CA PHE A 160 -4.53 -10.93 6.75
C PHE A 160 -6.04 -10.66 6.84
N GLY A 161 -6.59 -9.82 5.95
CA GLY A 161 -8.00 -9.45 5.93
C GLY A 161 -8.28 -8.15 6.68
N TRP A 162 -9.55 -7.71 6.67
CA TRP A 162 -9.96 -6.42 7.24
C TRP A 162 -9.86 -6.43 8.77
N ASP A 163 -10.36 -7.50 9.38
CA ASP A 163 -10.39 -7.71 10.83
C ASP A 163 -9.37 -8.78 11.27
N LEU A 164 -8.31 -8.98 10.48
CA LEU A 164 -7.28 -9.99 10.72
C LEU A 164 -7.81 -11.43 10.71
N GLU A 165 -8.83 -11.71 9.90
CA GLU A 165 -9.52 -13.01 9.80
C GLU A 165 -8.58 -14.17 9.43
N PHE A 166 -7.47 -13.85 8.75
CA PHE A 166 -6.45 -14.80 8.33
C PHE A 166 -5.13 -14.65 9.09
N PHE A 167 -5.09 -13.80 10.13
CA PHE A 167 -3.87 -13.61 10.90
C PHE A 167 -3.61 -14.81 11.81
N PRO A 168 -2.44 -15.48 11.68
CA PRO A 168 -2.11 -16.64 12.50
C PRO A 168 -1.68 -16.21 13.90
N PHE A 169 -2.62 -15.92 14.81
CA PHE A 169 -2.33 -15.47 16.18
C PHE A 169 -1.41 -16.44 16.95
N LYS A 170 -1.64 -17.76 16.84
CA LYS A 170 -0.91 -18.79 17.62
C LYS A 170 -0.90 -18.41 19.12
N THR A 171 0.25 -18.45 19.78
CA THR A 171 0.39 -18.20 21.23
C THR A 171 0.72 -16.74 21.57
N ILE A 172 0.59 -15.80 20.62
CA ILE A 172 0.96 -14.39 20.87
C ILE A 172 0.02 -13.77 21.91
N HIS A 173 0.58 -13.04 22.86
CA HIS A 173 -0.19 -12.44 23.97
C HIS A 173 0.45 -11.15 24.49
N PRO A 174 -0.30 -10.29 25.20
CA PRO A 174 0.28 -9.10 25.82
C PRO A 174 1.36 -9.47 26.84
N GLY A 175 2.51 -8.79 26.80
CA GLY A 175 3.65 -9.13 27.66
C GLY A 175 4.99 -8.76 27.03
N ALA A 176 6.10 -9.14 27.66
CA ALA A 176 7.43 -8.87 27.10
C ALA A 176 7.61 -9.57 25.75
N ALA A 177 8.24 -8.91 24.77
CA ALA A 177 8.41 -9.46 23.43
C ALA A 177 9.33 -10.71 23.39
N LEU A 178 10.30 -10.78 24.31
CA LEU A 178 11.26 -11.88 24.38
C LEU A 178 10.97 -12.87 25.53
N ILE A 179 9.77 -12.85 26.11
CA ILE A 179 9.40 -13.90 27.07
C ILE A 179 9.34 -15.24 26.36
N ALA A 180 10.00 -16.24 26.94
CA ALA A 180 10.02 -17.59 26.42
C ALA A 180 8.89 -18.40 27.05
N ASP A 181 8.10 -19.07 26.22
CA ASP A 181 7.08 -20.02 26.62
C ASP A 181 7.06 -21.19 25.63
N GLN A 182 7.05 -22.42 26.15
CA GLN A 182 7.00 -23.65 25.34
C GLN A 182 8.02 -23.70 24.16
N GLY A 183 9.24 -23.18 24.35
CA GLY A 183 10.30 -23.21 23.34
C GLY A 183 10.21 -22.12 22.26
N VAL A 184 9.27 -21.19 22.38
CA VAL A 184 9.13 -20.02 21.49
C VAL A 184 9.16 -18.71 22.28
N LEU A 185 9.50 -17.62 21.60
CA LEU A 185 9.42 -16.26 22.12
C LEU A 185 8.04 -15.66 21.82
N ASN A 186 7.60 -14.70 22.61
CA ASN A 186 6.36 -13.94 22.35
C ASN A 186 6.57 -12.87 21.25
N LEU A 187 7.01 -13.31 20.06
CA LEU A 187 7.33 -12.46 18.93
C LEU A 187 7.22 -13.25 17.62
N LYS A 188 6.47 -12.72 16.64
CA LYS A 188 6.37 -13.31 15.31
C LYS A 188 7.70 -13.27 14.57
N ASN A 189 8.05 -14.37 13.90
CA ASN A 189 9.19 -14.41 13.01
C ASN A 189 8.76 -14.01 11.58
N PRO A 190 9.20 -12.85 11.06
CA PRO A 190 8.77 -12.39 9.75
C PRO A 190 9.29 -13.26 8.60
N SER A 191 10.38 -14.01 8.78
CA SER A 191 10.88 -14.91 7.73
C SER A 191 9.89 -16.04 7.42
N CYS A 192 9.07 -16.42 8.40
CA CYS A 192 8.04 -17.44 8.24
C CYS A 192 6.83 -16.97 7.43
N TYR A 193 6.62 -15.66 7.29
CA TYR A 193 5.64 -15.12 6.34
C TYR A 193 6.17 -15.04 4.91
N LEU A 194 7.46 -14.71 4.75
CA LEU A 194 8.06 -14.47 3.43
C LEU A 194 8.52 -15.76 2.73
N TYR A 195 9.26 -16.62 3.45
CA TYR A 195 9.90 -17.82 2.90
C TYR A 195 9.81 -18.99 3.90
N PRO A 196 8.59 -19.49 4.19
CA PRO A 196 8.37 -20.50 5.21
C PRO A 196 9.15 -21.79 4.96
N GLN A 197 9.20 -22.26 3.71
CA GLN A 197 9.87 -23.52 3.35
C GLN A 197 11.38 -23.42 3.55
N GLU A 198 11.99 -22.32 3.08
CA GLU A 198 13.42 -22.08 3.20
C GLU A 198 13.88 -21.85 4.65
N ASN A 199 12.98 -21.36 5.51
CA ASN A 199 13.26 -21.11 6.93
C ASN A 199 12.71 -22.20 7.87
N GLN A 200 12.27 -23.33 7.31
CA GLN A 200 11.77 -24.50 8.06
C GLN A 200 10.69 -24.14 9.09
N CYS A 201 9.73 -23.32 8.66
CA CYS A 201 8.63 -22.90 9.50
C CYS A 201 7.33 -22.77 8.72
N THR A 202 6.25 -22.50 9.44
CA THR A 202 4.91 -22.25 8.92
C THR A 202 4.55 -20.78 9.05
N PRO A 203 3.73 -20.22 8.14
CA PRO A 203 3.26 -18.84 8.25
C PRO A 203 2.73 -18.52 9.64
N GLY A 204 3.26 -17.44 10.23
CA GLY A 204 2.89 -17.01 11.58
C GLY A 204 3.63 -17.65 12.73
N ASP A 205 4.62 -18.52 12.48
CA ASP A 205 5.50 -19.01 13.55
C ASP A 205 6.20 -17.88 14.29
N HIS A 206 6.47 -18.15 15.57
CA HIS A 206 7.21 -17.27 16.44
C HIS A 206 8.71 -17.50 16.26
N PHE A 207 9.52 -16.56 16.72
CA PHE A 207 10.93 -16.87 16.94
C PHE A 207 11.03 -17.99 17.97
N ARG A 208 11.90 -18.97 17.71
CA ARG A 208 12.24 -19.99 18.70
C ARG A 208 13.22 -19.46 19.73
N THR A 209 13.34 -20.12 20.88
CA THR A 209 14.29 -19.72 21.93
C THR A 209 15.75 -19.79 21.49
N ASP A 210 16.11 -20.69 20.57
CA ASP A 210 17.45 -20.76 19.94
C ASP A 210 17.72 -19.61 18.96
N GLN A 211 16.70 -18.83 18.58
CA GLN A 211 16.78 -17.69 17.68
C GLN A 211 16.80 -16.33 18.41
N LEU A 212 17.10 -16.32 19.72
CA LEU A 212 17.08 -15.10 20.55
C LEU A 212 17.90 -13.95 19.94
N ALA A 213 19.08 -14.22 19.40
CA ALA A 213 19.92 -13.19 18.77
C ALA A 213 19.24 -12.52 17.56
N ALA A 214 18.57 -13.31 16.71
CA ALA A 214 17.83 -12.79 15.56
C ALA A 214 16.58 -12.01 16.02
N ALA A 215 15.88 -12.51 17.04
CA ALA A 215 14.75 -11.81 17.65
C ALA A 215 15.17 -10.46 18.26
N SER A 216 16.30 -10.40 18.97
CA SER A 216 16.86 -9.17 19.54
C SER A 216 17.27 -8.15 18.46
N GLN A 217 17.83 -8.61 17.34
CA GLN A 217 18.10 -7.75 16.18
C GLN A 217 16.81 -7.18 15.61
N PHE A 218 15.79 -8.03 15.44
CA PHE A 218 14.51 -7.65 14.86
C PHE A 218 13.78 -6.59 15.68
N ILE A 219 13.64 -6.77 17.00
CA ILE A 219 13.00 -5.76 17.89
C ILE A 219 13.78 -4.44 17.99
N SER A 220 15.05 -4.45 17.56
CA SER A 220 15.92 -3.28 17.52
C SER A 220 16.02 -2.65 16.12
N PHE A 221 15.13 -3.05 15.19
CA PHE A 221 15.11 -2.57 13.81
C PHE A 221 16.42 -2.81 13.05
N ARG A 222 17.14 -3.88 13.41
CA ARG A 222 18.37 -4.30 12.72
C ARG A 222 18.08 -5.50 11.82
N PRO A 223 18.80 -5.63 10.69
CA PRO A 223 18.74 -6.83 9.87
C PRO A 223 19.12 -8.07 10.69
N PHE A 224 18.43 -9.18 10.42
CA PHE A 224 18.81 -10.50 10.92
C PHE A 224 18.88 -11.48 9.74
N VAL A 225 19.60 -12.59 9.94
CA VAL A 225 19.83 -13.57 8.88
C VAL A 225 18.61 -14.48 8.72
N PHE A 226 18.09 -14.57 7.49
CA PHE A 226 17.06 -15.54 7.10
C PHE A 226 17.29 -15.98 5.65
N GLN A 227 16.67 -17.10 5.25
CA GLN A 227 16.81 -17.66 3.91
C GLN A 227 15.75 -17.09 2.98
N ALA A 228 16.16 -16.63 1.78
CA ALA A 228 15.26 -16.22 0.72
C ALA A 228 15.10 -17.31 -0.34
N SER A 229 13.98 -17.33 -1.04
CA SER A 229 13.76 -18.31 -2.11
C SER A 229 14.69 -18.06 -3.30
N ARG A 230 15.04 -19.13 -4.02
CA ARG A 230 15.84 -19.04 -5.27
C ARG A 230 15.15 -18.18 -6.33
N MET A 231 13.81 -18.24 -6.38
CA MET A 231 13.02 -17.41 -7.28
C MET A 231 13.13 -15.93 -6.92
N GLN A 232 13.19 -15.57 -5.63
CA GLN A 232 13.44 -14.20 -5.24
C GLN A 232 14.83 -13.73 -5.69
N HIS A 233 15.87 -14.56 -5.51
CA HIS A 233 17.20 -14.20 -5.98
C HIS A 233 17.25 -13.97 -7.50
N LEU A 234 16.57 -14.82 -8.28
CA LEU A 234 16.43 -14.63 -9.72
C LEU A 234 15.66 -13.34 -10.04
N ALA A 235 14.54 -13.08 -9.37
CA ALA A 235 13.74 -11.87 -9.56
C ALA A 235 14.54 -10.60 -9.23
N ASN A 236 15.36 -10.62 -8.18
CA ASN A 236 16.24 -9.52 -7.83
C ASN A 236 17.28 -9.25 -8.93
N TRP A 237 17.89 -10.31 -9.48
CA TRP A 237 18.83 -10.19 -10.60
C TRP A 237 18.17 -9.66 -11.87
N LEU A 238 16.98 -10.15 -12.21
CA LEU A 238 16.22 -9.68 -13.36
C LEU A 238 15.82 -8.21 -13.19
N ASN A 239 15.38 -7.81 -11.99
CA ASN A 239 15.08 -6.40 -11.70
C ASN A 239 16.31 -5.50 -11.84
N LEU A 240 17.48 -5.95 -11.35
CA LEU A 240 18.72 -5.19 -11.48
C LEU A 240 19.15 -5.05 -12.95
N ALA A 241 19.05 -6.14 -13.73
CA ALA A 241 19.34 -6.13 -15.16
C ALA A 241 18.37 -5.21 -15.93
N ALA A 242 17.07 -5.28 -15.61
CA ALA A 242 16.06 -4.42 -16.21
C ALA A 242 16.30 -2.93 -15.89
N LEU A 243 16.63 -2.62 -14.63
CA LEU A 243 16.98 -1.26 -14.23
C LEU A 243 18.21 -0.76 -15.00
N GLY A 244 19.27 -1.57 -15.10
CA GLY A 244 20.46 -1.23 -15.87
C GLY A 244 20.16 -0.98 -17.35
N ALA A 245 19.31 -1.82 -17.96
CA ALA A 245 18.90 -1.67 -19.36
C ALA A 245 18.08 -0.38 -19.60
N VAL A 246 17.13 -0.07 -18.71
CA VAL A 246 16.32 1.16 -18.80
C VAL A 246 17.19 2.40 -18.61
N THR A 247 18.10 2.40 -17.64
CA THR A 247 19.04 3.51 -17.43
C THR A 247 19.95 3.71 -18.64
N LEU A 248 20.51 2.63 -19.21
CA LEU A 248 21.33 2.71 -20.41
C LEU A 248 20.52 3.26 -21.61
N PHE A 249 19.30 2.77 -21.82
CA PHE A 249 18.42 3.27 -22.86
C PHE A 249 18.13 4.77 -22.69
N ALA A 250 17.83 5.22 -21.48
CA ALA A 250 17.57 6.63 -21.19
C ALA A 250 18.81 7.51 -21.48
N ILE A 251 20.01 7.05 -21.10
CA ILE A 251 21.27 7.75 -21.40
C ILE A 251 21.50 7.84 -22.91
N LEU A 252 21.31 6.74 -23.65
CA LEU A 252 21.48 6.72 -25.10
C LEU A 252 20.45 7.62 -25.80
N ALA A 253 19.19 7.57 -25.38
CA ALA A 253 18.14 8.43 -25.91
C ALA A 253 18.43 9.92 -25.66
N ALA A 254 18.89 10.27 -24.45
CA ALA A 254 19.31 11.63 -24.12
C ALA A 254 20.51 12.09 -24.95
N ALA A 255 21.53 11.25 -25.12
CA ALA A 255 22.70 11.56 -25.93
C ALA A 255 22.34 11.77 -27.41
N ILE A 256 21.47 10.93 -27.97
CA ILE A 256 20.94 11.10 -29.32
C ILE A 256 20.15 12.40 -29.43
N PHE A 257 19.24 12.68 -28.49
CA PHE A 257 18.44 13.90 -28.47
C PHE A 257 19.31 15.17 -28.42
N LEU A 258 20.34 15.19 -27.56
CA LEU A 258 21.30 16.29 -27.47
C LEU A 258 22.10 16.45 -28.76
N ARG A 259 22.56 15.35 -29.37
CA ARG A 259 23.27 15.38 -30.65
C ARG A 259 22.39 15.93 -31.77
N VAL A 260 21.12 15.50 -31.88
CA VAL A 260 20.18 16.03 -32.87
C VAL A 260 19.89 17.53 -32.64
N ARG A 261 19.82 17.99 -31.39
CA ARG A 261 19.64 19.42 -31.07
C ARG A 261 20.86 20.26 -31.39
N LEU A 262 22.07 19.77 -31.12
CA LEU A 262 23.33 20.49 -31.38
C LEU A 262 23.69 20.53 -32.87
N PHE A 263 23.29 19.52 -33.64
CA PHE A 263 23.59 19.43 -35.09
C PHE A 263 22.43 19.87 -36.00
N LYS A 264 21.27 20.27 -35.46
CA LYS A 264 20.32 21.05 -36.25
C LYS A 264 20.84 22.49 -36.33
N PRO A 265 21.30 22.97 -37.50
CA PRO A 265 21.59 24.38 -37.64
C PRO A 265 20.30 25.14 -37.34
N THR A 266 20.37 26.12 -36.45
CA THR A 266 19.35 27.17 -36.32
C THR A 266 19.29 27.93 -37.64
N SER A 267 18.62 27.37 -38.64
CA SER A 267 18.11 28.13 -39.78
C SER A 267 16.89 28.90 -39.30
N ARG A 268 17.13 30.00 -38.59
CA ARG A 268 16.17 31.09 -38.50
C ARG A 268 16.72 32.23 -39.33
N LEU A 269 15.84 32.68 -40.23
CA LEU A 269 15.90 33.88 -41.07
C LEU A 269 16.50 35.09 -40.35
#